data_AF-A0A131XGU7-F1
#
_entry.id   AF-A0A131XGU7-F1
#
_cell.length_a   1.000
_cell.length_b   1.000
_cell.length_c   1.000
_cell.angle_alpha   90.00
_cell.angle_beta   90.00
_cell.angle_gamma   90.00
#
_symmetry.space_group_name_H-M   'P 1'
#
loop_
_entity.id
_entity.type
_entity.pdbx_description
1 polymer ?
#
loop_
_entity_poly.entity_id
_entity_poly.type
_entity_poly.pdbx_seq_one_letter_code
_entity_poly.pdbx_strand_id
1 'polypeptide(L)'
;DDDAFEGDLGLAERPDELNKVPSPSSAGETPPVVAEGCPSGAQDDDEVSYLQSELDICRRLLNAKYLAAHILLKQVGASRALGRRSDALVAQQLVRVSEEKEEGTRRSHRQCAELLKELNGLQYELQCMEEHLRRSQQAWLDRLNSLMQENRDHLETLRVQGEALKRLTYTAQVLRRERDELLVLTDVKERDVYLQPAASARSSLELAALAACACRGPHQEPCRCAHGAAHKQRQVAQLTERIKRLEAEARDSAKTADIYREAFEVQLARNRTLTRRLAQMESRRDLLGALLNRKSDRGLVDDLVENLCDKDEALVHQQVMVKLLALQLGHGDQV
;
A
#
# COMPACT_ATOMS: atom_id res chain seq x y z
N ASP A 1 -14.20 -22.33 33.13
CA ASP A 1 -13.54 -21.59 34.22
C ASP A 1 -14.25 -20.23 34.33
N ASP A 2 -15.59 -20.25 34.45
CA ASP A 2 -16.38 -20.58 35.65
C ASP A 2 -16.23 -19.43 36.65
N ASP A 3 -17.15 -18.47 36.67
CA ASP A 3 -18.46 -18.50 37.35
C ASP A 3 -18.38 -17.87 38.74
N ALA A 4 -19.50 -17.23 39.11
CA ALA A 4 -19.87 -16.71 40.43
C ALA A 4 -19.23 -15.34 40.81
N PHE A 5 -19.96 -14.35 41.34
CA PHE A 5 -21.07 -14.43 42.29
C PHE A 5 -21.89 -13.11 42.34
N GLU A 6 -23.18 -13.28 42.64
CA GLU A 6 -24.23 -12.30 42.96
C GLU A 6 -23.78 -11.37 44.12
N GLY A 7 -24.20 -10.13 44.27
CA GLY A 7 -25.56 -9.61 44.33
C GLY A 7 -25.62 -8.59 45.48
N ASP A 8 -26.76 -7.93 45.61
CA ASP A 8 -27.17 -7.11 46.76
C ASP A 8 -26.82 -5.61 46.73
N LEU A 9 -27.77 -4.81 46.21
CA LEU A 9 -28.16 -3.56 46.86
C LEU A 9 -29.68 -3.40 46.70
N GLY A 10 -30.39 -3.69 47.79
CA GLY A 10 -31.82 -3.60 47.92
C GLY A 10 -32.39 -2.22 47.54
N LEU A 11 -33.34 -2.25 46.62
CA LEU A 11 -34.30 -1.17 46.38
C LEU A 11 -35.55 -1.46 47.22
N ALA A 12 -35.73 -0.70 48.29
CA ALA A 12 -37.01 -0.58 48.97
C ALA A 12 -37.79 0.60 48.35
N GLU A 13 -38.65 0.26 47.40
CA GLU A 13 -39.95 0.92 47.20
C GLU A 13 -40.76 0.77 48.52
N ARG A 14 -41.54 1.73 49.07
CA ARG A 14 -42.69 2.46 48.51
C ARG A 14 -43.29 3.36 49.65
N PRO A 15 -44.46 4.04 49.50
CA PRO A 15 -44.63 5.43 49.90
C PRO A 15 -45.77 5.65 50.92
N ASP A 16 -46.24 6.90 51.00
CA ASP A 16 -47.48 7.39 51.60
C ASP A 16 -47.51 7.52 53.13
N GLU A 17 -47.63 8.76 53.60
CA GLU A 17 -48.66 9.10 54.60
C GLU A 17 -48.90 10.62 54.70
N LEU A 18 -50.00 11.03 54.07
CA LEU A 18 -51.09 11.83 54.64
C LEU A 18 -50.76 13.15 55.39
N ASN A 19 -51.01 14.23 54.65
CA ASN A 19 -51.59 15.49 55.12
C ASN A 19 -52.51 15.34 56.35
N LYS A 20 -52.23 16.10 57.43
CA LYS A 20 -53.29 16.66 58.28
C LYS A 20 -52.79 17.84 59.12
N VAL A 21 -53.20 19.04 58.74
CA VAL A 21 -53.40 20.17 59.64
C VAL A 21 -54.86 20.61 59.48
N PRO A 22 -55.59 20.80 60.57
CA PRO A 22 -56.57 21.88 60.58
C PRO A 22 -56.47 22.78 61.82
N SER A 23 -56.87 24.01 61.54
CA SER A 23 -56.99 25.22 62.36
C SER A 23 -57.93 25.11 63.57
N PRO A 24 -57.87 26.07 64.51
CA PRO A 24 -58.72 26.10 65.71
C PRO A 24 -60.15 26.57 65.41
N SER A 25 -61.11 25.94 66.08
CA SER A 25 -62.54 26.29 66.03
C SER A 25 -62.90 27.33 67.08
N SER A 26 -63.87 28.15 66.68
CA SER A 26 -64.51 29.28 67.34
C SER A 26 -65.34 28.94 68.58
N ALA A 27 -65.46 29.95 69.43
CA ALA A 27 -66.68 30.49 70.08
C ALA A 27 -67.64 29.55 70.85
N GLY A 28 -67.91 29.92 72.10
CA GLY A 28 -69.04 29.46 72.90
C GLY A 28 -69.27 30.38 74.10
N GLU A 29 -70.27 31.25 73.97
CA GLU A 29 -70.88 32.13 74.98
C GLU A 29 -71.52 31.28 76.10
N THR A 30 -71.53 31.63 77.39
CA THR A 30 -72.51 32.53 78.04
C THR A 30 -72.31 32.49 79.58
N PRO A 31 -72.50 33.60 80.31
CA PRO A 31 -72.66 33.65 81.78
C PRO A 31 -74.13 33.89 82.21
N PRO A 32 -74.52 33.58 83.48
CA PRO A 32 -75.87 33.85 83.96
C PRO A 32 -76.02 35.22 84.63
N VAL A 33 -77.24 35.72 84.45
CA VAL A 33 -77.90 36.93 84.95
C VAL A 33 -78.23 36.83 86.44
N VAL A 34 -78.03 37.89 87.23
CA VAL A 34 -78.98 38.38 88.27
C VAL A 34 -78.81 39.90 88.43
N ALA A 35 -79.94 40.61 88.43
CA ALA A 35 -80.10 42.06 88.53
C ALA A 35 -80.39 42.52 89.97
N GLU A 36 -80.09 43.79 90.31
CA GLU A 36 -81.03 44.75 90.94
C GLU A 36 -80.35 46.10 91.26
N GLY A 37 -81.08 47.21 91.01
CA GLY A 37 -80.91 48.48 91.74
C GLY A 37 -80.63 49.77 90.94
N CYS A 38 -81.70 50.43 90.45
CA CYS A 38 -81.74 51.88 90.12
C CYS A 38 -81.90 52.72 91.43
N PRO A 39 -81.72 54.08 91.47
CA PRO A 39 -82.17 55.12 90.52
C PRO A 39 -81.07 56.18 90.22
N SER A 40 -81.14 57.20 89.35
CA SER A 40 -82.14 58.19 88.89
C SER A 40 -81.46 59.01 87.76
N GLY A 41 -82.06 59.27 86.60
CA GLY A 41 -82.74 60.55 86.28
C GLY A 41 -81.89 61.60 85.51
N ALA A 42 -82.15 61.73 84.20
CA ALA A 42 -81.91 62.91 83.34
C ALA A 42 -80.53 63.14 82.65
N GLN A 43 -79.99 62.15 81.92
CA GLN A 43 -78.82 62.31 81.01
C GLN A 43 -78.89 61.52 79.67
N ASP A 44 -80.07 61.00 79.27
CA ASP A 44 -80.16 59.91 78.27
C ASP A 44 -79.97 60.29 76.77
N ASP A 45 -80.04 61.55 76.35
CA ASP A 45 -79.96 61.89 74.90
C ASP A 45 -78.52 62.09 74.37
N ASP A 46 -77.60 62.63 75.19
CA ASP A 46 -76.20 62.83 74.80
C ASP A 46 -75.42 61.51 74.78
N GLU A 47 -75.80 60.57 75.65
CA GLU A 47 -75.21 59.23 75.72
C GLU A 47 -75.56 58.39 74.50
N VAL A 48 -76.81 58.49 74.01
CA VAL A 48 -77.26 57.79 72.78
C VAL A 48 -76.54 58.30 71.53
N SER A 49 -76.35 59.61 71.40
CA SER A 49 -75.62 60.22 70.26
C SER A 49 -74.14 59.84 70.26
N TYR A 50 -73.51 59.84 71.44
CA TYR A 50 -72.13 59.40 71.62
C TYR A 50 -71.96 57.92 71.23
N LEU A 51 -72.86 57.04 71.70
CA LEU A 51 -72.84 55.61 71.36
C LEU A 51 -73.08 55.34 69.86
N GLN A 52 -73.90 56.15 69.17
CA GLN A 52 -74.06 56.05 67.71
C GLN A 52 -72.78 56.45 66.95
N SER A 53 -72.10 57.50 67.40
CA SER A 53 -70.83 57.92 66.81
C SER A 53 -69.73 56.87 67.03
N GLU A 54 -69.65 56.26 68.22
CA GLU A 54 -68.75 55.15 68.51
C GLU A 54 -69.08 53.91 67.68
N LEU A 55 -70.35 53.59 67.50
CA LEU A 55 -70.81 52.48 66.65
C LEU A 55 -70.38 52.69 65.19
N ASP A 56 -70.53 53.90 64.65
CA ASP A 56 -70.13 54.22 63.29
C ASP A 56 -68.60 54.24 63.10
N ILE A 57 -67.85 54.70 64.10
CA ILE A 57 -66.39 54.58 64.14
C ILE A 57 -65.99 53.09 64.16
N CYS A 58 -66.63 52.28 65.01
CA CYS A 58 -66.38 50.84 65.10
C CYS A 58 -66.71 50.13 63.78
N ARG A 59 -67.82 50.49 63.10
CA ARG A 59 -68.19 49.98 61.78
C ARG A 59 -67.16 50.34 60.71
N ARG A 60 -66.67 51.59 60.68
CA ARG A 60 -65.62 52.02 59.74
C ARG A 60 -64.30 51.30 60.03
N LEU A 61 -63.91 51.15 61.28
CA LEU A 61 -62.71 50.40 61.68
C LEU A 61 -62.83 48.92 61.31
N LEU A 62 -63.99 48.32 61.53
CA LEU A 62 -64.27 46.94 61.18
C LEU A 62 -64.20 46.75 59.65
N ASN A 63 -64.83 47.64 58.88
CA ASN A 63 -64.76 47.63 57.42
C ASN A 63 -63.31 47.81 56.92
N ALA A 64 -62.54 48.71 57.51
CA ALA A 64 -61.13 48.90 57.18
C ALA A 64 -60.30 47.64 57.50
N LYS A 65 -60.55 46.97 58.64
CA LYS A 65 -59.92 45.68 58.99
C LYS A 65 -60.27 44.57 57.99
N TYR A 66 -61.54 44.48 57.56
CA TYR A 66 -61.95 43.51 56.54
C TYR A 66 -61.28 43.77 55.19
N LEU A 67 -61.21 45.02 54.75
CA LEU A 67 -60.51 45.39 53.51
C LEU A 67 -59.01 45.08 53.59
N ALA A 68 -58.36 45.41 54.71
CA ALA A 68 -56.96 45.08 54.94
C ALA A 68 -56.73 43.56 54.91
N ALA A 69 -57.58 42.77 55.58
CA ALA A 69 -57.51 41.32 55.57
C ALA A 69 -57.71 40.75 54.16
N HIS A 70 -58.64 41.31 53.37
CA HIS A 70 -58.88 40.90 51.99
C HIS A 70 -57.69 41.18 51.08
N ILE A 71 -57.06 42.36 51.21
CA ILE A 71 -55.85 42.72 50.45
C ILE A 71 -54.70 41.78 50.82
N LEU A 72 -54.46 41.53 52.11
CA LEU A 72 -53.42 40.61 52.56
C LEU A 72 -53.65 39.18 52.06
N LEU A 73 -54.90 38.69 52.09
CA LEU A 73 -55.24 37.37 51.56
C LEU A 73 -54.98 37.28 50.04
N LYS A 74 -55.33 38.32 49.28
CA LYS A 74 -55.00 38.41 47.85
C LYS A 74 -53.49 38.43 47.60
N GLN A 75 -52.72 39.18 48.40
CA GLN A 75 -51.27 39.22 48.29
C GLN A 75 -50.63 37.87 48.60
N VAL A 76 -51.06 37.18 49.66
CA VAL A 76 -50.60 35.83 49.99
C VAL A 76 -50.96 34.84 48.88
N GLY A 77 -52.17 34.94 48.31
CA GLY A 77 -52.61 34.14 47.17
C GLY A 77 -51.74 34.36 45.92
N ALA A 78 -51.43 35.62 45.60
CA ALA A 78 -50.55 35.99 44.48
C ALA A 78 -49.10 35.52 44.71
N SER A 79 -48.55 35.70 45.92
CA SER A 79 -47.21 35.22 46.29
C SER A 79 -47.12 33.70 46.22
N ARG A 80 -48.14 32.96 46.67
CA ARG A 80 -48.21 31.49 46.50
C ARG A 80 -48.29 31.07 45.04
N ALA A 81 -49.03 31.81 44.21
CA ALA A 81 -49.12 31.53 42.78
C ALA A 81 -47.79 31.80 42.05
N LEU A 82 -47.09 32.87 42.42
CA LEU A 82 -45.74 33.17 41.93
C LEU A 82 -44.74 32.10 42.38
N GLY A 83 -44.79 31.67 43.64
CA GLY A 83 -44.00 30.55 44.16
C GLY A 83 -44.18 29.28 43.33
N ARG A 84 -45.43 28.84 43.12
CA ARG A 84 -45.74 27.67 42.29
C ARG A 84 -45.23 27.79 40.84
N ARG A 85 -45.28 28.99 40.25
CA ARG A 85 -44.73 29.22 38.90
C ARG A 85 -43.20 29.12 38.89
N SER A 86 -42.54 29.71 39.88
CA SER A 86 -41.09 29.59 40.05
C SER A 86 -40.68 28.14 40.25
N ASP A 87 -41.37 27.41 41.13
CA ASP A 87 -41.11 25.99 41.40
C ASP A 87 -41.33 25.14 40.14
N ALA A 88 -42.38 25.42 39.35
CA ALA A 88 -42.63 24.74 38.08
C ALA A 88 -41.53 25.01 37.03
N LEU A 89 -41.01 26.24 36.96
CA LEU A 89 -39.89 26.58 36.07
C LEU A 89 -38.60 25.89 36.49
N VAL A 90 -38.30 25.85 37.80
CA VAL A 90 -37.14 25.13 38.35
C VAL A 90 -37.26 23.63 38.07
N ALA A 91 -38.43 23.04 38.30
CA ALA A 91 -38.69 21.64 37.99
C ALA A 91 -38.51 21.34 36.48
N GLN A 92 -39.02 22.22 35.61
CA GLN A 92 -38.82 22.09 34.16
C GLN A 92 -37.33 22.17 33.77
N GLN A 93 -36.58 23.10 34.37
CA GLN A 93 -35.15 23.25 34.09
C GLN A 93 -34.34 22.05 34.59
N LEU A 94 -34.69 21.49 35.76
CA LEU A 94 -34.07 20.26 36.28
C LEU A 94 -34.31 19.07 35.34
N VAL A 95 -35.53 18.89 34.83
CA VAL A 95 -35.83 17.84 33.86
C VAL A 95 -34.97 18.00 32.61
N ARG A 96 -34.92 19.20 32.03
CA ARG A 96 -34.08 19.47 30.83
C ARG A 96 -32.61 19.17 31.07
N VAL A 97 -32.04 19.62 32.18
CA VAL A 97 -30.64 19.35 32.53
C VAL A 97 -30.40 17.85 32.74
N SER A 98 -31.36 17.13 33.34
CA SER A 98 -31.25 15.67 33.49
C SER A 98 -31.27 14.94 32.16
N GLU A 99 -32.17 15.31 31.24
CA GLU A 99 -32.25 14.75 29.89
C GLU A 99 -30.97 15.03 29.09
N GLU A 100 -30.46 16.27 29.13
CA GLU A 100 -29.21 16.64 28.47
C GLU A 100 -28.02 15.84 29.01
N LYS A 101 -27.96 15.63 30.33
CA LYS A 101 -26.92 14.81 30.97
C LYS A 101 -27.03 13.34 30.54
N GLU A 102 -28.23 12.78 30.52
CA GLU A 102 -28.46 11.41 30.06
C GLU A 102 -28.16 11.23 28.56
N GLU A 103 -28.49 12.21 27.72
CA GLU A 103 -28.08 12.21 26.32
C GLU A 103 -26.56 12.28 26.18
N GLY A 104 -25.90 13.12 26.98
CA GLY A 104 -24.44 13.21 27.04
C GLY A 104 -23.79 11.87 27.39
N THR A 105 -24.31 11.18 28.41
CA THR A 105 -23.81 9.84 28.77
C THR A 105 -24.08 8.83 27.67
N ARG A 106 -25.29 8.79 27.09
CA ARG A 106 -25.61 7.90 25.95
C ARG A 106 -24.69 8.14 24.75
N ARG A 107 -24.38 9.39 24.40
CA ARG A 107 -23.43 9.73 23.33
C ARG A 107 -22.03 9.22 23.65
N SER A 108 -21.54 9.45 24.87
CA SER A 108 -20.24 8.94 25.32
C SER A 108 -20.19 7.41 25.29
N HIS A 109 -21.23 6.71 25.74
CA HIS A 109 -21.32 5.25 25.66
C HIS A 109 -21.28 4.73 24.22
N ARG A 110 -21.95 5.39 23.27
CA ARG A 110 -21.90 5.04 21.84
C ARG A 110 -20.49 5.21 21.28
N GLN A 111 -19.84 6.33 21.58
CA GLN A 111 -18.46 6.59 21.16
C GLN A 111 -17.49 5.55 21.73
N CYS A 112 -17.60 5.20 23.01
CA CYS A 112 -16.80 4.15 23.61
C CYS A 112 -17.04 2.79 22.93
N ALA A 113 -18.29 2.46 22.60
CA ALA A 113 -18.61 1.21 21.91
C ALA A 113 -18.07 1.16 20.46
N GLU A 114 -18.07 2.30 19.75
CA GLU A 114 -17.48 2.41 18.41
C GLU A 114 -15.96 2.25 18.47
N LEU A 115 -15.29 2.98 19.37
CA LEU A 115 -13.84 2.87 19.57
C LEU A 115 -13.40 1.45 19.96
N LEU A 116 -14.18 0.76 20.80
CA LEU A 116 -13.89 -0.64 21.15
C LEU A 116 -14.00 -1.57 19.93
N LYS A 117 -14.97 -1.34 19.04
CA LYS A 117 -15.08 -2.11 17.79
C LYS A 117 -13.90 -1.86 16.87
N GLU A 118 -13.48 -0.61 16.73
CA GLU A 118 -12.30 -0.24 15.94
C GLU A 118 -11.03 -0.86 16.53
N LEU A 119 -10.84 -0.77 17.85
CA LEU A 119 -9.70 -1.39 18.55
C LEU A 119 -9.67 -2.90 18.30
N ASN A 120 -10.80 -3.59 18.47
CA ASN A 120 -10.92 -5.02 18.20
C ASN A 120 -10.63 -5.36 16.73
N GLY A 121 -11.12 -4.54 15.78
CA GLY A 121 -10.85 -4.69 14.35
C GLY A 121 -9.35 -4.56 14.04
N LEU A 122 -8.72 -3.50 14.54
CA LEU A 122 -7.28 -3.27 14.37
C LEU A 122 -6.44 -4.38 15.03
N GLN A 123 -6.86 -4.89 16.19
CA GLN A 123 -6.17 -5.99 16.85
C GLN A 123 -6.24 -7.28 16.01
N TYR A 124 -7.39 -7.57 15.41
CA TYR A 124 -7.53 -8.72 14.51
C TYR A 124 -6.68 -8.55 13.24
N GLU A 125 -6.68 -7.37 12.63
CA GLU A 125 -5.85 -7.05 11.47
C GLU A 125 -4.36 -7.23 11.79
N LEU A 126 -3.91 -6.73 12.95
CA LEU A 126 -2.54 -6.88 13.41
C LEU A 126 -2.15 -8.35 13.58
N GLN A 127 -3.01 -9.16 14.22
CA GLN A 127 -2.78 -10.61 14.35
C GLN A 127 -2.68 -11.31 12.98
N CYS A 128 -3.54 -10.96 12.03
CA CYS A 128 -3.49 -11.50 10.67
C CYS A 128 -2.19 -11.14 9.97
N MET A 129 -1.73 -9.90 10.12
CA MET A 129 -0.46 -9.42 9.55
C MET A 129 0.75 -10.11 10.18
N GLU A 130 0.76 -10.28 11.50
CA GLU A 130 1.82 -11.01 12.21
C GLU A 130 1.91 -12.47 11.76
N GLU A 131 0.78 -13.16 11.66
CA GLU A 131 0.70 -14.53 11.17
C GLU A 131 1.19 -14.63 9.71
N HIS A 132 0.77 -13.71 8.85
CA HIS A 132 1.21 -13.66 7.46
C HIS A 132 2.72 -13.45 7.36
N LEU A 133 3.27 -12.50 8.13
CA LEU A 133 4.70 -12.24 8.16
C LEU A 133 5.48 -13.46 8.64
N ARG A 134 5.00 -14.14 9.68
CA ARG A 134 5.64 -15.36 10.22
C ARG A 134 5.68 -16.48 9.18
N ARG A 135 4.57 -16.72 8.47
CA ARG A 135 4.51 -17.71 7.38
C ARG A 135 5.44 -17.35 6.24
N SER A 136 5.49 -16.09 5.86
CA SER A 136 6.39 -15.59 4.81
C SER A 136 7.85 -15.81 5.20
N GLN A 137 8.24 -15.41 6.42
CA GLN A 137 9.59 -15.63 6.95
C GLN A 137 9.96 -17.11 6.95
N GLN A 138 9.06 -17.99 7.40
CA GLN A 138 9.31 -19.44 7.40
C GLN A 138 9.52 -19.96 5.97
N ALA A 139 8.66 -19.58 5.02
CA ALA A 139 8.80 -20.00 3.63
C ALA A 139 10.13 -19.55 3.00
N TRP A 140 10.59 -18.34 3.33
CA TRP A 140 11.91 -17.85 2.89
C TRP A 140 13.07 -18.62 3.51
N LEU A 141 12.98 -18.95 4.81
CA LEU A 141 13.99 -19.78 5.48
C LEU A 141 14.05 -21.18 4.87
N ASP A 142 12.90 -21.81 4.62
CA ASP A 142 12.83 -23.13 4.00
C ASP A 142 13.44 -23.11 2.59
N ARG A 143 13.14 -22.08 1.80
CA ARG A 143 13.72 -21.90 0.46
C ARG A 143 15.23 -21.69 0.50
N LEU A 144 15.72 -20.88 1.43
CA LEU A 144 17.15 -20.68 1.63
C LEU A 144 17.84 -21.99 2.01
N ASN A 145 17.24 -22.76 2.91
CA ASN A 145 17.77 -24.07 3.32
C ASN A 145 17.84 -25.06 2.15
N SER A 146 16.80 -25.12 1.30
CA SER A 146 16.81 -25.93 0.07
C SER A 146 17.95 -25.53 -0.87
N LEU A 147 18.09 -24.23 -1.15
CA LEU A 147 19.15 -23.71 -2.02
C LEU A 147 20.56 -23.96 -1.46
N MET A 148 20.72 -23.89 -0.14
CA MET A 148 22.00 -24.25 0.50
C MET A 148 22.29 -25.74 0.36
N GLN A 149 21.29 -26.60 0.45
CA GLN A 149 21.46 -28.03 0.26
C GLN A 149 21.81 -28.37 -1.19
N GLU A 150 21.07 -27.82 -2.15
CA GLU A 150 21.35 -27.97 -3.58
C GLU A 150 22.77 -27.50 -3.94
N ASN A 151 23.20 -26.35 -3.40
CA ASN A 151 24.58 -25.88 -3.61
C ASN A 151 25.63 -26.85 -3.04
N ARG A 152 25.39 -27.45 -1.87
CA ARG A 152 26.31 -28.44 -1.31
C ARG A 152 26.40 -29.67 -2.21
N ASP A 153 25.26 -30.17 -2.71
CA ASP A 153 25.22 -31.33 -3.59
C ASP A 153 25.91 -31.06 -4.93
N HIS A 154 25.76 -29.84 -5.48
CA HIS A 154 26.47 -29.41 -6.68
C HIS A 154 27.98 -29.28 -6.45
N LEU A 155 28.41 -28.70 -5.32
CA LEU A 155 29.82 -28.61 -4.98
C LEU A 155 30.47 -29.99 -4.84
N GLU A 156 29.77 -30.95 -4.21
CA GLU A 156 30.26 -32.32 -4.10
C GLU A 156 30.34 -33.01 -5.47
N THR A 157 29.33 -32.82 -6.32
CA THR A 157 29.34 -33.34 -7.69
C THR A 157 30.53 -32.79 -8.48
N LEU A 158 30.78 -31.48 -8.40
CA LEU A 158 31.92 -30.83 -9.04
C LEU A 158 33.26 -31.35 -8.50
N ARG A 159 33.35 -31.58 -7.18
CA ARG A 159 34.54 -32.16 -6.55
C ARG A 159 34.84 -33.55 -7.12
N VAL A 160 33.84 -34.44 -7.15
CA VAL A 160 33.97 -35.80 -7.68
C VAL A 160 34.34 -35.80 -9.17
N GLN A 161 33.70 -34.95 -9.97
CA GLN A 161 34.04 -34.80 -11.39
C GLN A 161 35.46 -34.25 -11.58
N GLY A 162 35.87 -33.27 -10.78
CA GLY A 162 37.22 -32.73 -10.79
C GLY A 162 38.29 -33.80 -10.46
N GLU A 163 38.01 -34.68 -9.51
CA GLU A 163 38.89 -35.81 -9.19
C GLU A 163 38.94 -36.85 -10.31
N ALA A 164 37.80 -37.14 -10.94
CA ALA A 164 37.76 -38.04 -12.10
C ALA A 164 38.58 -37.47 -13.28
N LEU A 165 38.46 -36.17 -13.57
CA LEU A 165 39.26 -35.50 -14.58
C LEU A 165 40.76 -35.55 -14.28
N LYS A 166 41.16 -35.34 -13.03
CA LYS A 166 42.57 -35.48 -12.61
C LYS A 166 43.08 -36.90 -12.85
N ARG A 167 42.32 -37.93 -12.46
CA ARG A 167 42.66 -39.33 -12.71
C ARG A 167 42.79 -39.63 -14.20
N LEU A 168 41.82 -39.21 -15.00
CA LEU A 168 41.85 -39.39 -16.46
C LEU A 168 43.05 -38.69 -17.09
N THR A 169 43.34 -37.47 -16.68
CA THR A 169 44.50 -36.71 -17.16
C THR A 169 45.81 -37.43 -16.84
N TYR A 170 45.94 -37.95 -15.61
CA TYR A 170 47.10 -38.76 -15.21
C TYR A 170 47.22 -40.03 -16.07
N THR A 171 46.14 -40.80 -16.23
CA THR A 171 46.15 -42.02 -17.06
C THR A 171 46.49 -41.71 -18.53
N ALA A 172 45.98 -40.62 -19.09
CA ALA A 172 46.29 -40.21 -20.45
C ALA A 172 47.76 -39.81 -20.61
N GLN A 173 48.37 -39.20 -19.59
CA GLN A 173 49.80 -38.90 -19.59
C GLN A 173 50.66 -40.16 -19.52
N VAL A 174 50.28 -41.13 -18.68
CA VAL A 174 50.97 -42.43 -18.59
C VAL A 174 50.89 -43.17 -19.93
N LEU A 175 49.69 -43.30 -20.51
CA LEU A 175 49.50 -43.95 -21.81
C LEU A 175 50.26 -43.26 -22.95
N ARG A 176 50.36 -41.92 -22.92
CA ARG A 176 51.18 -41.18 -23.89
C ARG A 176 52.66 -41.52 -23.77
N ARG A 177 53.18 -41.62 -22.54
CA ARG A 177 54.57 -42.03 -22.29
C ARG A 177 54.83 -43.47 -22.74
N GLU A 178 53.96 -44.40 -22.37
CA GLU A 178 54.05 -45.80 -22.80
C GLU A 178 54.02 -45.93 -24.33
N ARG A 179 53.12 -45.19 -25.00
CA ARG A 179 53.10 -45.09 -26.47
C ARG A 179 54.44 -44.61 -27.01
N ASP A 180 55.01 -43.56 -26.44
CA ASP A 180 56.29 -42.99 -26.89
C ASP A 180 57.45 -43.99 -26.70
N GLU A 181 57.46 -44.72 -25.59
CA GLU A 181 58.44 -45.79 -25.32
C GLU A 181 58.31 -46.94 -26.34
N LEU A 182 57.09 -47.40 -26.64
CA LEU A 182 56.83 -48.44 -27.64
C LEU A 182 57.19 -47.98 -29.06
N LEU A 183 56.94 -46.70 -29.39
CA LEU A 183 57.33 -46.11 -30.67
C LEU A 183 58.86 -46.10 -30.84
N VAL A 184 59.61 -45.87 -29.76
CA VAL A 184 61.08 -45.96 -29.79
C VAL A 184 61.57 -47.39 -30.07
N LEU A 185 60.80 -48.42 -29.73
CA LEU A 185 61.17 -49.82 -29.99
C LEU A 185 60.75 -50.34 -31.37
N THR A 186 59.90 -49.62 -32.12
CA THR A 186 59.45 -50.02 -33.46
C THR A 186 60.42 -49.58 -34.57
N ASP A 187 60.50 -50.36 -35.66
CA ASP A 187 61.36 -50.05 -36.82
C ASP A 187 60.95 -48.72 -37.47
N VAL A 188 61.93 -47.98 -37.99
CA VAL A 188 61.76 -46.61 -38.51
C VAL A 188 60.72 -46.55 -39.63
N LYS A 189 60.62 -47.62 -40.44
CA LYS A 189 59.63 -47.72 -41.52
C LYS A 189 58.20 -47.99 -41.03
N GLU A 190 58.05 -48.58 -39.84
CA GLU A 190 56.75 -48.89 -39.25
C GLU A 190 56.24 -47.74 -38.37
N ARG A 191 57.13 -46.92 -37.81
CA ARG A 191 56.78 -45.73 -37.01
C ARG A 191 55.88 -44.75 -37.74
N ASP A 192 56.06 -44.55 -39.05
CA ASP A 192 55.26 -43.62 -39.85
C ASP A 192 53.77 -44.00 -39.90
N VAL A 193 53.45 -45.29 -39.75
CA VAL A 193 52.06 -45.78 -39.69
C VAL A 193 51.38 -45.42 -38.36
N TYR A 194 52.13 -45.41 -37.27
CA TYR A 194 51.63 -45.12 -35.91
C TYR A 194 51.72 -43.65 -35.51
N LEU A 195 52.67 -42.91 -36.09
CA LEU A 195 52.81 -41.46 -35.94
C LEU A 195 51.94 -40.67 -36.90
N GLN A 196 51.33 -41.32 -37.90
CA GLN A 196 50.22 -40.70 -38.61
C GLN A 196 49.21 -40.24 -37.57
N PRO A 197 48.86 -38.93 -37.53
CA PRO A 197 47.81 -38.45 -36.64
C PRO A 197 46.60 -39.36 -36.86
N ALA A 198 46.23 -40.13 -35.84
CA ALA A 198 45.12 -41.06 -35.93
C ALA A 198 43.87 -40.26 -36.29
N ALA A 199 43.60 -40.16 -37.59
CA ALA A 199 42.64 -39.24 -38.15
C ALA A 199 42.85 -37.75 -37.79
N SER A 200 42.94 -36.89 -38.80
CA SER A 200 42.26 -35.60 -38.73
C SER A 200 40.85 -35.87 -38.18
N ALA A 201 40.55 -35.50 -36.93
CA ALA A 201 39.31 -35.78 -36.18
C ALA A 201 38.16 -36.25 -37.08
N ARG A 202 38.10 -37.57 -37.36
CA ARG A 202 37.06 -38.12 -38.23
C ARG A 202 35.79 -38.00 -37.43
N SER A 203 34.83 -37.23 -37.93
CA SER A 203 33.54 -37.09 -37.26
C SER A 203 32.89 -38.46 -37.07
N SER A 204 32.03 -38.62 -36.07
CA SER A 204 31.27 -39.86 -35.85
C SER A 204 30.53 -40.32 -37.11
N LEU A 205 30.08 -39.37 -37.93
CA LEU A 205 29.47 -39.59 -39.25
C LEU A 205 30.47 -40.12 -40.29
N GLU A 206 31.72 -39.64 -40.29
CA GLU A 206 32.78 -40.18 -41.15
C GLU A 206 33.13 -41.63 -40.77
N LEU A 207 33.19 -41.93 -39.47
CA LEU A 207 33.43 -43.30 -38.99
C LEU A 207 32.26 -44.22 -39.31
N ALA A 208 31.02 -43.75 -39.17
CA ALA A 208 29.83 -44.49 -39.59
C ALA A 208 29.81 -44.76 -41.10
N ALA A 209 30.20 -43.77 -41.92
CA ALA A 209 30.32 -43.94 -43.37
C ALA A 209 31.40 -44.96 -43.76
N LEU A 210 32.51 -45.02 -43.01
CA LEU A 210 33.54 -46.02 -43.20
C LEU A 210 33.06 -47.44 -42.84
N ALA A 211 32.23 -47.57 -41.79
CA ALA A 211 31.71 -48.85 -41.31
C ALA A 211 30.50 -49.39 -42.11
N ALA A 212 29.77 -48.52 -42.81
CA ALA A 212 28.55 -48.87 -43.53
C ALA A 212 28.79 -49.52 -44.91
N CYS A 213 30.01 -49.43 -45.47
CA CYS A 213 30.32 -50.09 -46.75
C CYS A 213 30.32 -51.61 -46.58
N ALA A 214 29.44 -52.32 -47.30
CA ALA A 214 29.43 -53.77 -47.33
C ALA A 214 30.62 -54.36 -48.12
N CYS A 215 31.24 -53.59 -49.00
CA CYS A 215 32.47 -54.00 -49.68
C CYS A 215 33.60 -54.03 -48.65
N ARG A 216 34.30 -55.16 -48.52
CA ARG A 216 35.49 -55.27 -47.67
C ARG A 216 36.74 -55.36 -48.53
N GLY A 217 37.79 -54.63 -48.15
CA GLY A 217 39.11 -54.79 -48.76
C GLY A 217 39.74 -56.16 -48.41
N PRO A 218 40.82 -56.54 -49.11
CA PRO A 218 41.51 -57.84 -48.92
C PRO A 218 42.00 -58.12 -47.49
N HIS A 219 42.02 -57.11 -46.61
CA HIS A 219 42.43 -57.23 -45.19
C HIS A 219 41.40 -56.64 -44.21
N GLN A 220 40.10 -56.63 -44.55
CA GLN A 220 39.04 -55.96 -43.77
C GLN A 220 39.21 -54.44 -43.65
N GLU A 221 40.06 -53.84 -44.48
CA GLU A 221 40.20 -52.40 -44.58
C GLU A 221 38.98 -51.76 -45.27
N PRO A 222 38.65 -50.49 -44.94
CA PRO A 222 37.57 -49.76 -45.59
C PRO A 222 37.77 -49.70 -47.11
N CYS A 223 36.72 -50.03 -47.85
CA CYS A 223 36.72 -50.02 -49.31
C CYS A 223 36.91 -48.59 -49.86
N ARG A 224 37.34 -48.43 -51.13
CA ARG A 224 37.42 -47.10 -51.79
C ARG A 224 36.09 -46.35 -51.78
N CYS A 225 34.97 -47.07 -51.86
CA CYS A 225 33.62 -46.48 -51.76
C CYS A 225 33.37 -45.87 -50.37
N ALA A 226 33.85 -46.52 -49.31
CA ALA A 226 33.74 -46.08 -47.92
C ALA A 226 34.56 -44.79 -47.71
N HIS A 227 35.77 -44.75 -48.25
CA HIS A 227 36.60 -43.54 -48.24
C HIS A 227 35.98 -42.39 -49.03
N GLY A 228 35.41 -42.66 -50.21
CA GLY A 228 34.67 -41.67 -50.99
C GLY A 228 33.45 -41.11 -50.24
N ALA A 229 32.68 -41.99 -49.60
CA ALA A 229 31.51 -41.60 -48.80
C ALA A 229 31.92 -40.78 -47.57
N ALA A 230 32.94 -41.21 -46.82
CA ALA A 230 33.45 -40.47 -45.67
C ALA A 230 34.00 -39.09 -46.08
N HIS A 231 34.71 -39.00 -47.20
CA HIS A 231 35.20 -37.72 -47.73
C HIS A 231 34.04 -36.78 -48.11
N LYS A 232 32.99 -37.30 -48.76
CA LYS A 232 31.80 -36.51 -49.09
C LYS A 232 31.05 -36.06 -47.83
N GLN A 233 30.95 -36.93 -46.83
CA GLN A 233 30.36 -36.59 -45.53
C GLN A 233 31.12 -35.46 -44.83
N ARG A 234 32.46 -35.47 -44.91
CA ARG A 234 33.30 -34.38 -44.42
C ARG A 234 33.02 -33.06 -45.16
N GLN A 235 32.94 -33.10 -46.49
CA GLN A 235 32.61 -31.92 -47.29
C GLN A 235 31.23 -31.36 -46.91
N VAL A 236 30.22 -32.22 -46.76
CA VAL A 236 28.86 -31.80 -46.34
C VAL A 236 28.88 -31.16 -44.95
N ALA A 237 29.61 -31.74 -43.99
CA ALA A 237 29.74 -31.17 -42.66
C ALA A 237 30.39 -29.78 -42.68
N GLN A 238 31.49 -29.62 -43.44
CA GLN A 238 32.17 -28.33 -43.60
C GLN A 238 31.27 -27.27 -44.24
N LEU A 239 30.52 -27.64 -45.29
CA LEU A 239 29.60 -26.73 -45.96
C LEU A 239 28.43 -26.35 -45.04
N THR A 240 27.88 -27.30 -44.30
CA THR A 240 26.81 -27.05 -43.32
C THR A 240 27.26 -26.06 -42.25
N GLU A 241 28.47 -26.21 -41.73
CA GLU A 241 29.03 -25.28 -40.74
C GLU A 241 29.30 -23.90 -41.33
N ARG A 242 29.72 -23.83 -42.60
CA ARG A 242 29.87 -22.54 -43.30
C ARG A 242 28.51 -21.85 -43.49
N ILE A 243 27.47 -22.58 -43.86
CA ILE A 243 26.11 -22.03 -44.00
C ILE A 243 25.62 -21.48 -42.65
N LYS A 244 25.73 -22.25 -41.56
CA LYS A 244 25.33 -21.80 -40.22
C LYS A 244 26.02 -20.52 -39.78
N ARG A 245 27.33 -20.39 -40.07
CA ARG A 245 28.10 -19.18 -39.78
C ARG A 245 27.58 -17.99 -40.58
N LEU A 246 27.39 -18.16 -41.89
CA LEU A 246 26.83 -17.11 -42.75
C LEU A 246 25.41 -16.71 -42.32
N GLU A 247 24.57 -17.66 -41.89
CA GLU A 247 23.24 -17.37 -41.35
C GLU A 247 23.29 -16.64 -40.01
N ALA A 248 24.29 -16.92 -39.17
CA ALA A 248 24.52 -16.16 -37.93
C ALA A 248 24.95 -14.72 -38.25
N GLU A 249 25.93 -14.55 -39.15
CA GLU A 249 26.39 -13.23 -39.62
C GLU A 249 25.27 -12.42 -40.29
N ALA A 250 24.42 -13.06 -41.10
CA ALA A 250 23.26 -12.43 -41.71
C ALA A 250 22.22 -12.00 -40.66
N ARG A 251 21.98 -12.81 -39.62
CA ARG A 251 21.07 -12.44 -38.53
C ARG A 251 21.61 -11.29 -37.70
N ASP A 252 22.92 -11.27 -37.42
CA ASP A 252 23.52 -10.19 -36.64
C ASP A 252 23.57 -8.89 -37.45
N SER A 253 23.88 -8.94 -38.75
CA SER A 253 23.79 -7.75 -39.61
C SER A 253 22.36 -7.21 -39.74
N ALA A 254 21.34 -8.08 -39.79
CA ALA A 254 19.94 -7.65 -39.77
C ALA A 254 19.56 -6.94 -38.45
N LYS A 255 19.95 -7.48 -37.29
CA LYS A 255 19.74 -6.82 -35.99
C LYS A 255 20.43 -5.46 -35.94
N THR A 256 21.67 -5.38 -36.41
CA THR A 256 22.42 -4.13 -36.46
C THR A 256 21.72 -3.10 -37.35
N ALA A 257 21.21 -3.52 -38.52
CA ALA A 257 20.42 -2.64 -39.39
C ALA A 257 19.14 -2.13 -38.72
N ASP A 258 18.43 -2.96 -37.96
CA ASP A 258 17.25 -2.56 -37.20
C ASP A 258 17.57 -1.55 -36.09
N ILE A 259 18.66 -1.74 -35.34
CA ILE A 259 19.12 -0.79 -34.31
C ILE A 259 19.42 0.57 -34.96
N TYR A 260 20.13 0.60 -36.09
CA TYR A 260 20.40 1.85 -36.80
C TYR A 260 19.12 2.50 -37.30
N ARG A 261 18.19 1.71 -37.86
CA ARG A 261 16.88 2.22 -38.32
C ARG A 261 16.12 2.89 -37.17
N GLU A 262 16.01 2.24 -36.02
CA GLU A 262 15.34 2.80 -34.84
C GLU A 262 16.04 4.07 -34.34
N ALA A 263 17.37 4.07 -34.27
CA ALA A 263 18.14 5.26 -33.90
C ALA A 263 17.90 6.44 -34.87
N PHE A 264 17.84 6.18 -36.19
CA PHE A 264 17.49 7.20 -37.18
C PHE A 264 16.05 7.71 -37.01
N GLU A 265 15.09 6.84 -36.73
CA GLU A 265 13.69 7.23 -36.48
C GLU A 265 13.58 8.15 -35.25
N VAL A 266 14.26 7.80 -34.15
CA VAL A 266 14.34 8.62 -32.93
C VAL A 266 14.98 9.98 -33.23
N GLN A 267 16.11 9.99 -33.95
CA GLN A 267 16.82 11.22 -34.30
C GLN A 267 15.96 12.13 -35.20
N LEU A 268 15.25 11.58 -36.17
CA LEU A 268 14.32 12.32 -37.03
C LEU A 268 13.17 12.92 -36.22
N ALA A 269 12.61 12.19 -35.25
CA ALA A 269 11.57 12.71 -34.36
C ALA A 269 12.08 13.85 -33.46
N ARG A 270 13.28 13.71 -32.89
CA ARG A 270 13.97 14.76 -32.11
C ARG A 270 14.20 16.00 -32.99
N ASN A 271 14.72 15.82 -34.21
CA ASN A 271 14.98 16.92 -35.13
C ASN A 271 13.70 17.66 -35.54
N ARG A 272 12.63 16.95 -35.91
CA ARG A 272 11.31 17.55 -36.20
C ARG A 272 10.79 18.40 -35.03
N THR A 273 10.99 17.93 -33.80
CA THR A 273 10.59 18.65 -32.59
C THR A 273 11.40 19.94 -32.42
N LEU A 274 12.72 19.87 -32.59
CA LEU A 274 13.60 21.04 -32.51
C LEU A 274 13.31 22.06 -33.61
N THR A 275 13.11 21.62 -34.86
CA THR A 275 12.71 22.50 -35.96
C THR A 275 11.39 23.19 -35.67
N ARG A 276 10.40 22.48 -35.11
CA ARG A 276 9.12 23.09 -34.71
C ARG A 276 9.30 24.14 -33.61
N ARG A 277 10.13 23.86 -32.60
CA ARG A 277 10.46 24.82 -31.52
C ARG A 277 11.16 26.06 -32.08
N LEU A 278 12.11 25.88 -32.99
CA LEU A 278 12.79 26.98 -33.67
C LEU A 278 11.82 27.83 -34.50
N ALA A 279 10.96 27.22 -35.32
CA ALA A 279 9.96 27.94 -36.11
C ALA A 279 8.94 28.70 -35.23
N GLN A 280 8.54 28.12 -34.09
CA GLN A 280 7.72 28.82 -33.09
C GLN A 280 8.47 30.01 -32.48
N MET A 281 9.76 29.86 -32.20
CA MET A 281 10.59 30.94 -31.69
C MET A 281 10.81 32.06 -32.71
N GLU A 282 10.98 31.73 -33.99
CA GLU A 282 11.05 32.70 -35.09
C GLU A 282 9.72 33.46 -35.23
N SER A 283 8.59 32.76 -35.29
CA SER A 283 7.26 33.40 -35.29
C SER A 283 7.03 34.27 -34.05
N ARG A 284 7.45 33.82 -32.86
CA ARG A 284 7.40 34.61 -31.62
C ARG A 284 8.37 35.77 -31.65
N ARG A 285 9.54 35.65 -32.29
CA ARG A 285 10.52 36.72 -32.47
C ARG A 285 10.04 37.75 -33.50
N ASP A 286 9.26 37.36 -34.49
CA ASP A 286 8.60 38.30 -35.40
C ASP A 286 7.47 39.07 -34.68
N LEU A 287 6.77 38.40 -33.75
CA LEU A 287 5.76 39.01 -32.86
C LEU A 287 6.36 39.88 -31.72
N LEU A 288 7.47 39.46 -31.10
CA LEU A 288 8.13 40.11 -29.96
C LEU A 288 9.29 41.04 -30.37
N GLY A 289 9.82 40.91 -31.58
CA GLY A 289 10.80 41.81 -32.18
C GLY A 289 10.22 43.21 -32.38
N ALA A 290 8.89 43.33 -32.41
CA ALA A 290 8.18 44.60 -32.32
C ALA A 290 8.09 45.19 -30.89
N LEU A 291 8.38 44.42 -29.82
CA LEU A 291 8.05 44.80 -28.43
C LEU A 291 9.09 44.47 -27.34
N LEU A 292 10.38 44.41 -27.68
CA LEU A 292 11.54 44.33 -26.76
C LEU A 292 11.99 42.93 -26.30
N ASN A 293 13.31 42.78 -26.44
CA ASN A 293 14.32 42.04 -25.67
C ASN A 293 13.83 40.93 -24.71
N ARG A 294 14.11 39.67 -25.06
CA ARG A 294 13.90 38.51 -24.17
C ARG A 294 15.11 37.60 -24.07
N LYS A 295 15.25 37.07 -22.85
CA LYS A 295 16.29 36.15 -22.36
C LYS A 295 16.39 34.91 -23.27
N SER A 296 17.61 34.59 -23.66
CA SER A 296 17.97 33.43 -24.48
C SER A 296 17.51 32.13 -23.81
N ASP A 297 16.79 31.29 -24.55
CA ASP A 297 16.31 29.99 -24.11
C ASP A 297 17.47 28.99 -24.10
N ARG A 298 18.28 29.02 -23.02
CA ARG A 298 19.50 28.19 -22.87
C ARG A 298 19.24 26.70 -23.10
N GLY A 299 18.08 26.19 -22.70
CA GLY A 299 17.72 24.79 -22.90
C GLY A 299 17.60 24.37 -24.36
N LEU A 300 17.14 25.26 -25.25
CA LEU A 300 17.09 24.97 -26.69
C LEU A 300 18.49 24.96 -27.32
N VAL A 301 19.39 25.80 -26.82
CA VAL A 301 20.79 25.82 -27.26
C VAL A 301 21.49 24.53 -26.84
N ASP A 302 21.26 24.08 -25.61
CA ASP A 302 21.80 22.81 -25.12
C ASP A 302 21.23 21.61 -25.93
N ASP A 303 19.92 21.58 -26.20
CA ASP A 303 19.29 20.54 -27.04
C ASP A 303 19.84 20.54 -28.49
N LEU A 304 20.18 21.71 -29.04
CA LEU A 304 20.76 21.84 -30.39
C LEU A 304 22.23 21.40 -30.43
N VAL A 305 23.01 21.73 -29.40
CA VAL A 305 24.39 21.29 -29.25
C VAL A 305 24.44 19.77 -29.10
N GLU A 306 23.58 19.17 -28.27
CA GLU A 306 23.46 17.71 -28.13
C GLU A 306 23.12 17.06 -29.48
N ASN A 307 22.14 17.59 -30.23
CA ASN A 307 21.79 17.06 -31.55
C ASN A 307 22.90 17.22 -32.61
N LEU A 308 23.73 18.26 -32.51
CA LEU A 308 24.89 18.43 -33.39
C LEU A 308 25.99 17.42 -33.05
N CYS A 309 26.28 17.20 -31.76
CA CYS A 309 27.18 16.15 -31.31
C CYS A 309 26.72 14.76 -31.78
N ASP A 310 25.44 14.44 -31.62
CA ASP A 310 24.84 13.17 -32.08
C ASP A 310 24.98 12.99 -33.59
N LYS A 311 24.89 14.08 -34.37
CA LYS A 311 25.07 14.04 -35.84
C LYS A 311 26.50 13.79 -36.26
N ASP A 312 27.46 14.46 -35.61
CA ASP A 312 28.88 14.26 -35.90
C ASP A 312 29.32 12.84 -35.55
N GLU A 313 28.84 12.31 -34.43
CA GLU A 313 29.07 10.91 -34.04
C GLU A 313 28.42 9.92 -35.02
N ALA A 314 27.16 10.16 -35.42
CA ALA A 314 26.48 9.34 -36.43
C ALA A 314 27.20 9.36 -37.79
N LEU A 315 27.73 10.50 -38.23
CA LEU A 315 28.53 10.61 -39.46
C LEU A 315 29.84 9.82 -39.37
N VAL A 316 30.52 9.86 -38.22
CA VAL A 316 31.72 9.04 -37.99
C VAL A 316 31.37 7.56 -38.06
N HIS A 317 30.29 7.12 -37.42
CA HIS A 317 29.83 5.73 -37.50
C HIS A 317 29.46 5.31 -38.93
N GLN A 318 28.77 6.16 -39.70
CA GLN A 318 28.48 5.90 -41.10
C GLN A 318 29.74 5.78 -41.95
N GLN A 319 30.72 6.67 -41.77
CA GLN A 319 31.99 6.61 -42.50
C GLN A 319 32.80 5.34 -42.17
N VAL A 320 32.80 4.93 -40.89
CA VAL A 320 33.42 3.68 -40.45
C VAL A 320 32.71 2.47 -41.07
N MET A 321 31.38 2.45 -41.06
CA MET A 321 30.60 1.37 -41.69
C MET A 321 30.82 1.28 -43.20
N VAL A 322 30.84 2.40 -43.91
CA VAL A 322 31.14 2.42 -45.35
C VAL A 322 32.54 1.88 -45.63
N LYS A 323 33.54 2.22 -44.81
CA LYS A 323 34.90 1.66 -44.91
C LYS A 323 34.93 0.16 -44.64
N LEU A 324 34.21 -0.32 -43.62
CA LEU A 324 34.12 -1.75 -43.29
C LEU A 324 33.44 -2.54 -44.42
N LEU A 325 32.34 -2.03 -44.97
CA LEU A 325 31.64 -2.64 -46.11
C LEU A 325 32.54 -2.68 -47.35
N ALA A 326 33.29 -1.61 -47.63
CA ALA A 326 34.26 -1.58 -48.74
C ALA A 326 35.37 -2.62 -48.56
N LEU A 327 35.87 -2.84 -47.33
CA LEU A 327 36.87 -3.87 -47.04
C LEU A 327 36.30 -5.28 -47.19
N GLN A 328 35.06 -5.52 -46.78
CA GLN A 328 34.37 -6.80 -46.93
C GLN A 328 34.10 -7.15 -48.40
N LEU A 329 33.67 -6.17 -49.20
CA LEU A 329 33.46 -6.35 -50.64
C LEU A 329 34.78 -6.56 -51.39
N GLY A 330 35.86 -5.85 -51.01
CA GLY A 330 37.18 -6.02 -51.61
C GLY A 330 37.87 -7.36 -51.32
N HIS A 331 37.44 -8.09 -50.28
CA HIS A 331 37.89 -9.46 -50.01
C HIS A 331 37.05 -10.54 -50.72
N GLY A 332 35.90 -10.16 -51.32
CA GLY A 332 35.03 -11.08 -52.07
C GLY A 332 35.57 -11.46 -53.46
N ASP A 333 36.48 -10.67 -54.04
CA ASP A 333 36.99 -10.84 -55.40
C ASP A 333 38.28 -11.71 -55.50
N GLN A 334 38.75 -12.31 -54.40
CA GLN A 334 39.96 -13.17 -54.37
C GLN A 334 39.68 -14.66 -54.05
N VAL A 335 38.46 -15.16 -54.23
CA VAL A 335 38.14 -16.59 -54.07
C VAL A 335 37.89 -17.28 -55.41
#